data_AF-A0A6B3GYL9-F1
#
_entry.id   AF-A0A6B3GYL9-F1
#
_cell.length_a   1.000
_cell.length_b   1.000
_cell.length_c   1.000
_cell.angle_alpha   90.00
_cell.angle_beta   90.00
_cell.angle_gamma   90.00
#
_symmetry.space_group_name_H-M   'P 1'
#
loop_
_entity.id
_entity.type
_entity.pdbx_description
1 polymer ?
#
loop_
_entity_poly.entity_id
_entity_poly.type
_entity_poly.pdbx_seq_one_letter_code
_entity_poly.pdbx_strand_id
1 'polypeptide(L)'
;MTSRSEHHQTPGAPSRRTVVKAAAATGALLPLAAATTATAAATPRFLHGVASGDPLPDGVLLWTRVTPTEEARPGSGAGPDIEVGWEVAADAAFSSVVARGTVTA
;
A
#
# COMPACT_ATOMS: atom_id res chain seq x y z
N MET A 1 37.73 -43.78 52.48
CA MET A 1 38.57 -43.66 51.29
C MET A 1 37.67 -43.34 50.11
N THR A 2 37.32 -42.06 49.94
CA THR A 2 36.39 -41.59 48.89
C THR A 2 37.13 -40.58 48.03
N SER A 3 37.14 -40.90 46.75
CA SER A 3 38.04 -40.39 45.72
C SER A 3 37.65 -38.97 45.29
N ARG A 4 38.69 -38.14 45.15
CA ARG A 4 38.68 -36.83 44.49
C ARG A 4 38.79 -37.09 42.99
N SER A 5 37.90 -36.53 42.17
CA SER A 5 38.10 -36.48 40.72
C SER A 5 37.50 -35.18 40.20
N GLU A 6 38.40 -34.28 39.84
CA GLU A 6 38.12 -32.94 39.31
C GLU A 6 37.94 -33.05 37.80
N HIS A 7 36.80 -32.58 37.28
CA HIS A 7 36.55 -32.55 35.85
C HIS A 7 37.06 -31.24 35.24
N HIS A 8 37.98 -31.44 34.30
CA HIS A 8 38.58 -30.51 33.36
C HIS A 8 37.55 -29.57 32.71
N GLN A 9 37.82 -28.25 32.71
CA GLN A 9 36.98 -27.23 32.10
C GLN A 9 37.72 -26.63 30.90
N THR A 10 37.29 -26.97 29.68
CA THR A 10 37.85 -26.46 28.41
C THR A 10 37.16 -25.15 28.04
N PRO A 11 37.87 -24.04 27.75
CA PRO A 11 37.23 -22.77 27.38
C PRO A 11 36.61 -22.84 25.98
N GLY A 12 35.30 -22.56 25.91
CA GLY A 12 34.52 -22.58 24.67
C GLY A 12 34.86 -21.42 23.73
N ALA A 13 34.97 -21.74 22.43
CA ALA A 13 35.22 -20.79 21.36
C ALA A 13 34.14 -19.67 21.28
N PRO A 14 34.51 -18.45 20.86
CA PRO A 14 33.62 -17.28 20.91
C PRO A 14 32.41 -17.41 19.96
N SER A 15 31.22 -17.08 20.47
CA SER A 15 29.95 -17.13 19.74
C SER A 15 29.79 -15.97 18.74
N ARG A 16 29.07 -16.24 17.64
CA ARG A 16 28.77 -15.35 16.49
C ARG A 16 28.20 -13.97 16.85
N ARG A 17 27.71 -13.81 18.09
CA ARG A 17 27.13 -12.56 18.60
C ARG A 17 28.20 -11.51 18.99
N THR A 18 29.46 -11.92 19.13
CA THR A 18 30.58 -11.00 19.47
C THR A 18 31.13 -10.27 18.25
N VAL A 19 30.90 -10.77 17.03
CA VAL A 19 31.46 -10.17 15.79
C VAL A 19 30.62 -8.97 15.29
N VAL A 20 29.34 -8.87 15.63
CA VAL A 20 28.44 -7.82 15.10
C VAL A 20 28.59 -6.47 15.83
N LYS A 21 29.39 -6.37 16.90
CA LYS A 21 29.54 -5.11 17.68
C LYS A 21 30.82 -4.31 17.42
N ALA A 22 31.69 -4.72 16.49
CA ALA A 22 32.95 -4.03 16.23
C ALA A 22 33.07 -3.54 14.77
N ALA A 23 32.26 -2.53 14.43
CA ALA A 23 32.54 -1.65 13.30
C ALA A 23 32.02 -0.24 13.64
N ALA A 24 32.63 0.36 14.66
CA ALA A 24 32.48 1.77 14.98
C ALA A 24 33.80 2.48 14.65
N ALA A 25 33.67 3.65 14.02
CA ALA A 25 34.68 4.68 13.74
C ALA A 25 35.53 4.50 12.46
N THR A 26 35.15 5.19 11.37
CA THR A 26 35.75 6.47 10.91
C THR A 26 35.23 6.83 9.52
N GLY A 27 34.68 8.04 9.31
CA GLY A 27 34.52 8.59 7.97
C GLY A 27 33.31 9.51 7.73
N ALA A 28 33.61 10.80 7.53
CA ALA A 28 32.82 11.83 6.85
C ALA A 28 31.47 12.28 7.47
N LEU A 29 31.48 13.47 8.08
CA LEU A 29 30.32 14.33 8.24
C LEU A 29 29.89 14.83 6.84
N LEU A 30 29.15 14.03 6.09
CA LEU A 30 28.42 14.49 4.91
C LEU A 30 27.11 15.12 5.39
N PRO A 31 26.75 16.35 4.98
CA PRO A 31 25.38 16.80 5.15
C PRO A 31 24.52 15.89 4.29
N LEU A 32 23.77 15.01 4.95
CA LEU A 32 22.78 14.16 4.30
C LEU A 32 21.67 15.08 3.81
N ALA A 33 21.84 15.65 2.61
CA ALA A 33 20.76 16.29 1.89
C ALA A 33 19.68 15.22 1.74
N ALA A 34 18.61 15.35 2.53
CA ALA A 34 17.47 14.46 2.46
C ALA A 34 16.94 14.52 1.02
N ALA A 35 17.25 13.50 0.23
CA ALA A 35 16.62 13.32 -1.06
C ALA A 35 15.15 13.07 -0.79
N THR A 36 14.32 14.10 -0.95
CA THR A 36 12.88 13.95 -1.00
C THR A 36 12.57 13.13 -2.24
N THR A 37 12.34 11.83 -2.06
CA THR A 37 11.76 11.00 -3.11
C THR A 37 10.39 11.58 -3.42
N ALA A 38 10.27 12.24 -4.57
CA ALA A 38 8.99 12.64 -5.11
C ALA A 38 8.23 11.37 -5.49
N THR A 39 7.33 10.92 -4.61
CA THR A 39 6.35 9.90 -4.96
C THR A 39 5.38 10.54 -5.94
N ALA A 40 5.29 9.99 -7.15
CA ALA A 40 4.24 10.37 -8.08
C ALA A 40 2.89 10.20 -7.37
N ALA A 41 2.06 11.24 -7.38
CA ALA A 41 0.72 11.14 -6.82
C ALA A 41 0.00 9.98 -7.51
N ALA A 42 -0.48 9.02 -6.73
CA ALA A 42 -1.21 7.88 -7.27
C ALA A 42 -2.45 8.40 -8.02
N THR A 43 -2.54 8.09 -9.31
CA THR A 43 -3.69 8.48 -10.12
C THR A 43 -4.82 7.48 -9.87
N PRO A 44 -6.03 7.95 -9.49
CA PRO A 44 -7.18 7.07 -9.32
C PRO A 44 -7.49 6.31 -10.61
N ARG A 45 -7.89 5.05 -10.48
CA ARG A 45 -8.11 4.16 -11.63
C ARG A 45 -9.28 3.21 -11.41
N PHE A 46 -9.96 2.84 -12.50
CA PHE A 46 -11.03 1.85 -12.50
C PHE A 46 -10.50 0.48 -12.95
N LEU A 47 -9.71 -0.18 -12.09
CA LEU A 47 -9.08 -1.47 -12.44
C LEU A 47 -10.07 -2.59 -12.75
N HIS A 48 -11.32 -2.47 -12.27
CA HIS A 48 -12.36 -3.48 -12.45
C HIS A 48 -13.42 -3.04 -13.48
N GLY A 49 -13.15 -1.94 -14.20
CA GLY A 49 -14.09 -1.36 -15.16
C GLY A 49 -15.35 -0.79 -14.50
N VAL A 50 -16.41 -0.72 -15.30
CA VAL A 50 -17.74 -0.26 -14.94
C VAL A 50 -18.76 -1.27 -15.46
N ALA A 51 -19.92 -1.33 -14.80
CA ALA A 51 -21.03 -2.18 -15.22
C ALA A 51 -22.37 -1.48 -14.97
N SER A 52 -23.42 -1.98 -15.63
CA SER A 52 -24.80 -1.61 -15.35
C SER A 52 -25.65 -2.87 -15.14
N GLY A 53 -26.78 -2.73 -14.44
CA GLY A 53 -27.68 -3.86 -14.18
C GLY A 53 -28.98 -3.44 -13.50
N ASP A 54 -29.81 -4.44 -13.19
CA ASP A 54 -31.11 -4.28 -12.50
C ASP A 54 -32.00 -3.16 -13.07
N PRO A 55 -32.40 -3.24 -14.35
CA PRO A 55 -33.19 -2.20 -14.98
C PRO A 55 -34.61 -2.15 -14.39
N LEU A 56 -35.03 -0.94 -14.07
CA LEU A 56 -36.40 -0.54 -13.73
C LEU A 56 -37.01 0.24 -14.91
N PRO A 57 -38.34 0.48 -14.93
CA PRO A 57 -38.97 1.27 -16.00
C PRO A 57 -38.34 2.65 -16.23
N ASP A 58 -37.76 3.25 -15.19
CA ASP A 58 -37.18 4.59 -15.16
C ASP A 58 -35.78 4.63 -14.55
N GLY A 59 -35.13 3.48 -14.35
CA GLY A 59 -33.87 3.42 -13.60
C GLY A 59 -32.98 2.25 -13.99
N VAL A 60 -31.69 2.37 -13.64
CA VAL A 60 -30.70 1.31 -13.78
C VAL A 60 -29.65 1.48 -12.68
N LEU A 61 -29.08 0.40 -12.19
CA LEU A 61 -27.92 0.46 -11.31
C LEU A 61 -26.64 0.65 -12.13
N LEU A 62 -25.81 1.61 -11.71
CA LEU A 62 -24.44 1.76 -12.17
C LEU A 62 -23.49 1.24 -11.08
N TRP A 63 -22.56 0.37 -11.47
CA TRP A 63 -21.58 -0.20 -10.56
C TRP A 63 -20.16 0.07 -11.04
N THR A 64 -19.29 0.41 -10.10
CA THR A 64 -17.86 0.51 -10.33
C THR A 64 -17.10 0.21 -9.05
N ARG A 65 -15.79 0.00 -9.19
CA ARG A 65 -14.84 0.00 -8.09
C ARG A 65 -13.64 0.87 -8.44
N VAL A 66 -13.57 2.04 -7.83
CA VAL A 66 -12.41 2.93 -7.93
C VAL A 66 -11.26 2.40 -7.06
N THR A 67 -10.04 2.61 -7.52
CA THR A 67 -8.80 2.32 -6.78
C THR A 67 -8.03 3.62 -6.62
N PRO A 68 -8.16 4.34 -5.48
CA PRO A 68 -7.57 5.65 -5.27
C PRO A 68 -6.04 5.64 -5.23
N THR A 69 -5.45 4.63 -4.58
CA THR A 69 -3.98 4.45 -4.49
C THR A 69 -3.58 3.00 -4.81
N GLU A 70 -2.28 2.71 -4.88
CA GLU A 70 -1.81 1.33 -5.11
C GLU A 70 -2.10 0.40 -3.94
N GLU A 71 -2.10 0.94 -2.72
CA GLU A 71 -2.32 0.22 -1.47
C GLU A 71 -3.79 -0.09 -1.23
N ALA A 72 -4.70 0.64 -1.89
CA ALA A 72 -6.16 0.49 -1.82
C ALA A 72 -6.66 -0.79 -2.50
N ARG A 73 -6.14 -1.94 -2.06
CA ARG A 73 -6.55 -3.27 -2.56
C ARG A 73 -7.92 -3.64 -2.02
N PRO A 74 -8.65 -4.51 -2.72
CA PRO A 74 -9.92 -5.03 -2.23
C PRO A 74 -9.89 -5.54 -0.78
N GLY A 75 -10.76 -4.99 0.07
CA GLY A 75 -10.87 -5.40 1.48
C GLY A 75 -9.72 -4.95 2.37
N SER A 76 -8.76 -4.16 1.86
CA SER A 76 -7.61 -3.69 2.64
C SER A 76 -7.97 -2.64 3.70
N GLY A 77 -9.09 -1.94 3.53
CA GLY A 77 -9.42 -0.76 4.34
C GLY A 77 -8.43 0.39 4.17
N ALA A 78 -7.60 0.36 3.12
CA ALA A 78 -6.60 1.37 2.81
C ALA A 78 -7.04 2.22 1.61
N GLY A 79 -6.50 3.43 1.54
CA GLY A 79 -6.85 4.43 0.55
C GLY A 79 -7.73 5.53 1.15
N PRO A 80 -7.59 6.78 0.68
CA PRO A 80 -8.50 7.85 1.07
C PRO A 80 -9.87 7.66 0.41
N ASP A 81 -10.90 8.20 1.04
CA ASP A 81 -12.19 8.43 0.39
C ASP A 81 -11.97 9.30 -0.86
N ILE A 82 -12.70 9.00 -1.93
CA ILE A 82 -12.62 9.76 -3.18
C ILE A 82 -14.00 10.09 -3.73
N GLU A 83 -14.14 11.31 -4.25
CA GLU A 83 -15.35 11.70 -4.98
C GLU A 83 -15.32 11.11 -6.40
N VAL A 84 -16.38 10.39 -6.76
CA VAL A 84 -16.58 9.79 -8.07
C VAL A 84 -17.78 10.44 -8.74
N GLY A 85 -17.52 11.15 -9.83
CA GLY A 85 -18.56 11.68 -10.71
C GLY A 85 -19.14 10.59 -11.63
N TRP A 86 -20.43 10.66 -11.90
CA TRP A 86 -21.11 9.80 -12.86
C TRP A 86 -22.04 10.61 -13.76
N GLU A 87 -22.21 10.15 -14.99
CA GLU A 87 -23.09 10.74 -16.00
C GLU A 87 -23.80 9.63 -16.79
N VAL A 88 -25.05 9.88 -17.17
CA VAL A 88 -25.83 9.07 -18.12
C VAL A 88 -26.21 9.99 -19.27
N ALA A 89 -25.95 9.58 -20.51
CA ALA A 89 -26.25 10.35 -21.70
C ALA A 89 -27.09 9.55 -22.70
N ALA A 90 -27.85 10.25 -23.53
CA ALA A 90 -28.64 9.65 -24.60
C ALA A 90 -27.79 9.20 -25.81
N ASP A 91 -26.54 9.67 -25.88
CA ASP A 91 -25.61 9.42 -26.96
C ASP A 91 -24.21 9.09 -26.44
N ALA A 92 -23.46 8.31 -27.23
CA ALA A 92 -22.12 7.84 -26.86
C ALA A 92 -21.06 8.95 -26.81
N ALA A 93 -21.32 10.10 -27.44
CA ALA A 93 -20.42 11.25 -27.39
C ALA A 93 -20.66 12.11 -26.13
N PHE A 94 -21.63 11.74 -25.27
CA PHE A 94 -22.03 12.50 -24.08
C PHE A 94 -22.45 13.95 -24.40
N SER A 95 -23.00 14.19 -25.59
CA SER A 95 -23.49 15.52 -25.99
C SER A 95 -24.85 15.88 -25.39
N SER A 96 -25.63 14.88 -24.97
CA SER A 96 -26.93 15.02 -24.32
C SER A 96 -26.98 14.23 -23.01
N VAL A 97 -26.41 14.79 -21.94
CA VAL A 97 -26.45 14.23 -20.57
C VAL A 97 -27.86 14.33 -20.00
N VAL A 98 -28.45 13.19 -19.62
CA VAL A 98 -29.82 13.08 -19.07
C VAL A 98 -29.84 12.97 -17.54
N ALA A 99 -28.73 12.54 -16.93
CA ALA A 99 -28.57 12.52 -15.47
C ALA A 99 -27.08 12.59 -15.11
N ARG A 100 -26.75 13.18 -13.95
CA ARG A 100 -25.39 13.24 -13.42
C ARG A 100 -25.39 13.37 -11.90
N GLY A 101 -24.28 13.02 -11.27
CA GLY A 101 -24.09 13.24 -9.85
C GLY A 101 -22.68 12.89 -9.39
N THR A 102 -22.48 12.95 -8.08
CA THR A 102 -21.23 12.54 -7.43
C THR A 102 -21.55 11.62 -6.25
N VAL A 103 -20.62 10.73 -5.92
CA VAL A 103 -20.69 9.85 -4.75
C VAL A 103 -19.31 9.74 -4.13
N THR A 104 -19.23 9.69 -2.79
CA THR A 104 -17.98 9.37 -2.09
C THR A 104 -17.81 7.86 -2.02
N ALA A 105 -16.65 7.37 -2.44
CA ALA A 105 -16.30 5.95 -2.49
C ALA A 105 -15.06 5.64 -1.66
#